data_AF-A0A7S2DBF7-F1
#
_entry.id   AF-A0A7S2DBF7-F1
#
_cell.length_a   1.000
_cell.length_b   1.000
_cell.length_c   1.000
_cell.angle_alpha   90.00
_cell.angle_beta   90.00
_cell.angle_gamma   90.00
#
_symmetry.space_group_name_H-M   'P 1'
#
loop_
_entity.id
_entity.type
_entity.pdbx_description
1 polymer ?
#
loop_
_entity_poly.entity_id
_entity_poly.type
_entity_poly.pdbx_seq_one_letter_code
_entity_poly.pdbx_strand_id
1 'polypeptide(L)'
;GGAGLPVHSRLSTHFISQVCLHCLGYGTEEWLLPLRPLLECGAAAACTDLLLPALCERRALPTLLTFMQHTPTVSEDHLVRVLELALRERQTCANAAKAAAAAKAASASAPRAPKKMVPFGSSAPSAAKERAAVEAKAAKATIAAEGEARGWDALLDRLISAPRNDVFLLQALRVLPIDDLMSLLQRLIALLARFFDERTESSTSTSASTAAPAAVAHTTTAAATTFAAGSCNPSLSQVVGWLNVLVDAHFARLLMHDHCHSLLHSLNGLARRHVKACSSLKTLKGYLTQATSQSLSSGAWSIPIPQYSVETLEL
;
A
#
# COMPACT_ATOMS: atom_id res chain seq x y z
N GLY A 1 -22.77 17.59 1.55
CA GLY A 1 -22.23 18.83 0.98
C GLY A 1 -21.35 18.48 -0.18
N GLY A 2 -21.87 18.62 -1.41
CA GLY A 2 -21.13 18.31 -2.62
C GLY A 2 -20.21 19.46 -2.98
N ALA A 3 -18.92 19.22 -2.96
CA ALA A 3 -17.93 20.15 -3.51
C ALA A 3 -18.17 20.26 -5.03
N GLY A 4 -18.35 21.49 -5.51
CA GLY A 4 -18.58 21.81 -6.91
C GLY A 4 -17.41 21.34 -7.77
N LEU A 5 -17.70 20.42 -8.69
CA LEU A 5 -16.84 20.14 -9.83
C LEU A 5 -17.08 21.20 -10.93
N PRO A 6 -16.03 21.65 -11.63
CA PRO A 6 -16.13 22.70 -12.65
C PRO A 6 -17.02 22.29 -13.83
N VAL A 7 -17.76 23.27 -14.35
CA VAL A 7 -18.88 23.16 -15.31
C VAL A 7 -18.43 22.90 -16.77
N HIS A 8 -17.21 22.43 -17.01
CA HIS A 8 -16.74 22.23 -18.37
C HIS A 8 -16.91 20.76 -18.82
N SER A 9 -17.85 20.58 -19.76
CA SER A 9 -18.16 19.36 -20.53
C SER A 9 -18.69 18.18 -19.71
N ARG A 10 -20.00 18.22 -19.39
CA ARG A 10 -20.77 17.00 -19.11
C ARG A 10 -20.86 16.18 -20.39
N LEU A 11 -19.84 15.36 -20.65
CA LEU A 11 -19.88 14.37 -21.72
C LEU A 11 -21.08 13.44 -21.46
N SER A 12 -21.86 13.18 -22.51
CA SER A 12 -23.00 12.27 -22.42
C SER A 12 -22.49 10.87 -22.04
N THR A 13 -23.14 10.23 -21.07
CA THR A 13 -22.83 8.84 -20.67
C THR A 13 -22.99 7.89 -21.86
N HIS A 14 -23.96 8.13 -22.74
CA HIS A 14 -24.14 7.39 -23.97
C HIS A 14 -22.99 7.61 -24.95
N PHE A 15 -22.46 8.83 -25.05
CA PHE A 15 -21.29 9.08 -25.90
C PHE A 15 -20.06 8.31 -25.37
N ILE A 16 -19.82 8.38 -24.06
CA ILE A 16 -18.71 7.65 -23.42
C ILE A 16 -18.86 6.14 -23.64
N SER A 17 -20.05 5.58 -23.43
CA SER A 17 -20.28 4.14 -23.62
C SER A 17 -20.06 3.70 -25.06
N GLN A 18 -20.51 4.49 -26.05
CA GLN A 18 -20.27 4.20 -27.47
C GLN A 18 -18.78 4.27 -27.83
N VAL A 19 -18.05 5.27 -27.32
CA VAL A 19 -16.59 5.35 -27.52
C VAL A 19 -15.90 4.15 -26.88
N CYS A 20 -16.27 3.77 -25.66
CA CYS A 20 -15.71 2.59 -25.00
C CYS A 20 -15.99 1.31 -25.78
N LEU A 21 -17.23 1.09 -26.23
CA LEU A 21 -17.60 -0.07 -27.04
C LEU A 21 -16.84 -0.11 -28.37
N HIS A 22 -16.72 1.03 -29.04
CA HIS A 22 -16.01 1.12 -30.31
C HIS A 22 -14.51 0.86 -30.14
N CYS A 23 -13.89 1.41 -29.09
CA CYS A 23 -12.49 1.13 -28.74
C CYS A 23 -12.28 -0.36 -28.43
N LEU A 24 -13.16 -0.97 -27.63
CA LEU A 24 -13.09 -2.40 -27.31
C LEU A 24 -13.29 -3.29 -28.55
N GLY A 25 -14.16 -2.86 -29.48
CA GLY A 25 -14.46 -3.58 -30.72
C GLY A 25 -13.30 -3.68 -31.71
N TYR A 26 -12.29 -2.80 -31.63
CA TYR A 26 -11.13 -2.86 -32.51
C TYR A 26 -10.22 -4.07 -32.26
N GLY A 27 -10.28 -4.70 -31.08
CA GLY A 27 -9.53 -5.92 -30.76
C GLY A 27 -7.99 -5.79 -30.76
N THR A 28 -7.42 -4.70 -31.28
CA THR A 28 -5.98 -4.44 -31.32
C THR A 28 -5.45 -3.95 -29.97
N GLU A 29 -4.15 -4.07 -29.70
CA GLU A 29 -3.58 -3.65 -28.40
C GLU A 29 -3.63 -2.14 -28.15
N GLU A 30 -3.99 -1.36 -29.18
CA GLU A 30 -3.93 0.10 -29.19
C GLU A 30 -5.18 0.78 -28.65
N TRP A 31 -6.25 0.03 -28.29
CA TRP A 31 -7.51 0.60 -27.80
C TRP A 31 -7.37 1.40 -26.50
N LEU A 32 -6.28 1.20 -25.75
CA LEU A 32 -6.00 1.92 -24.50
C LEU A 32 -5.53 3.37 -24.73
N LEU A 33 -4.83 3.63 -25.84
CA LEU A 33 -4.33 4.97 -26.18
C LEU A 33 -5.45 6.02 -26.31
N PRO A 34 -6.52 5.78 -27.11
CA PRO A 34 -7.59 6.75 -27.25
C PRO A 34 -8.45 6.89 -25.98
N LEU A 35 -8.47 5.88 -25.10
CA LEU A 35 -9.22 5.94 -23.84
C LEU A 35 -8.49 6.66 -22.71
N ARG A 36 -7.17 6.85 -22.83
CA ARG A 36 -6.35 7.46 -21.77
C ARG A 36 -6.90 8.80 -21.26
N PRO A 37 -7.31 9.77 -22.11
CA PRO A 37 -7.89 11.03 -21.62
C PRO A 37 -9.19 10.82 -20.85
N LEU A 38 -10.03 9.87 -21.27
CA LEU A 38 -11.29 9.56 -20.59
C LEU A 38 -11.07 8.90 -19.21
N LEU A 39 -9.99 8.13 -19.08
CA LEU A 39 -9.57 7.51 -17.82
C LEU A 39 -8.98 8.54 -16.86
N GLU A 40 -8.09 9.40 -17.35
CA GLU A 40 -7.44 10.47 -16.55
C GLU A 40 -8.45 11.52 -16.07
N CYS A 41 -9.49 11.81 -16.85
CA CYS A 41 -10.58 12.70 -16.43
C CYS A 41 -11.66 12.00 -15.59
N GLY A 42 -11.58 10.67 -15.39
CA GLY A 42 -12.57 9.89 -14.65
C GLY A 42 -13.93 9.71 -15.33
N ALA A 43 -14.09 10.20 -16.57
CA ALA A 43 -15.34 10.07 -17.33
C ALA A 43 -15.70 8.59 -17.59
N ALA A 44 -14.68 7.74 -17.74
CA ALA A 44 -14.82 6.30 -17.95
C ALA A 44 -15.44 5.54 -16.75
N ALA A 45 -15.49 6.13 -15.55
CA ALA A 45 -16.06 5.46 -14.36
C ALA A 45 -17.54 5.07 -14.54
N ALA A 46 -18.28 5.78 -15.41
CA ALA A 46 -19.66 5.44 -15.74
C ALA A 46 -19.82 4.12 -16.53
N CYS A 47 -18.73 3.58 -17.08
CA CYS A 47 -18.73 2.35 -17.90
C CYS A 47 -17.94 1.22 -17.24
N THR A 48 -18.03 1.12 -15.90
CA THR A 48 -17.27 0.15 -15.10
C THR A 48 -17.50 -1.30 -15.56
N ASP A 49 -18.75 -1.67 -15.87
CA ASP A 49 -19.09 -3.05 -16.23
C ASP A 49 -18.50 -3.50 -17.57
N LEU A 50 -18.23 -2.55 -18.47
CA LEU A 50 -17.66 -2.84 -19.79
C LEU A 50 -16.13 -2.77 -19.77
N LEU A 51 -15.58 -1.74 -19.14
CA LEU A 51 -14.15 -1.45 -19.19
C LEU A 51 -13.33 -2.29 -18.23
N LEU A 52 -13.84 -2.55 -17.02
CA LEU A 52 -13.05 -3.22 -16.01
C LEU A 52 -12.65 -4.65 -16.41
N PRO A 53 -13.55 -5.50 -16.95
CA PRO A 53 -13.15 -6.82 -17.45
C PRO A 53 -12.06 -6.74 -18.53
N ALA A 54 -12.19 -5.81 -19.48
CA ALA A 54 -11.22 -5.63 -20.55
C ALA A 54 -9.85 -5.12 -20.04
N LEU A 55 -9.86 -4.23 -19.04
CA LEU A 55 -8.64 -3.77 -18.37
C LEU A 55 -7.96 -4.90 -17.58
N CYS A 56 -8.75 -5.75 -16.92
CA CYS A 56 -8.26 -6.94 -16.23
C CYS A 56 -7.61 -7.94 -17.19
N GLU A 57 -8.23 -8.20 -18.34
CA GLU A 57 -7.68 -9.08 -19.38
C GLU A 57 -6.34 -8.58 -19.92
N ARG A 58 -6.21 -7.26 -20.10
CA ARG A 58 -4.97 -6.63 -20.59
C ARG A 58 -3.88 -6.47 -19.54
N ARG A 59 -4.18 -6.66 -18.26
CA ARG A 59 -3.23 -6.54 -17.13
C ARG A 59 -2.47 -5.21 -17.10
N ALA A 60 -3.07 -4.14 -17.64
CA ALA A 60 -2.44 -2.83 -17.75
C ALA A 60 -2.50 -2.09 -16.40
N LEU A 61 -1.58 -2.43 -15.50
CA LEU A 61 -1.55 -1.95 -14.11
C LEU A 61 -1.65 -0.41 -13.95
N PRO A 62 -0.88 0.43 -14.68
CA PRO A 62 -0.98 1.88 -14.51
C PRO A 62 -2.37 2.41 -14.87
N THR A 63 -2.94 1.89 -15.95
CA THR A 63 -4.27 2.25 -16.43
C THR A 63 -5.35 1.81 -15.45
N LEU A 64 -5.21 0.62 -14.87
CA LEU A 64 -6.14 0.08 -13.88
C LEU A 64 -6.09 0.89 -12.58
N LEU A 65 -4.91 1.31 -12.13
CA LEU A 65 -4.75 2.21 -10.98
C LEU A 65 -5.44 3.57 -11.21
N THR A 66 -5.22 4.19 -12.38
CA THR A 66 -5.90 5.45 -12.74
C THR A 66 -7.41 5.25 -12.80
N PHE A 67 -7.89 4.16 -13.40
CA PHE A 67 -9.31 3.86 -13.47
C PHE A 67 -9.94 3.70 -12.08
N MET A 68 -9.31 2.91 -11.20
CA MET A 68 -9.75 2.69 -9.82
C MET A 68 -9.64 3.95 -8.95
N GLN A 69 -8.82 4.92 -9.36
CA GLN A 69 -8.73 6.20 -8.66
C GLN A 69 -10.01 7.03 -8.81
N HIS A 70 -10.61 6.98 -10.00
CA HIS A 70 -11.78 7.79 -10.35
C HIS A 70 -13.11 7.05 -10.20
N THR A 71 -13.08 5.75 -9.92
CA THR A 71 -14.28 4.92 -9.80
C THR A 71 -14.74 4.86 -8.34
N PRO A 72 -15.85 5.54 -7.96
CA PRO A 72 -16.30 5.60 -6.57
C PRO A 72 -17.04 4.32 -6.13
N THR A 73 -17.62 3.58 -7.08
CA THR A 73 -18.45 2.40 -6.84
C THR A 73 -18.02 1.29 -7.78
N VAL A 74 -17.41 0.25 -7.22
CA VAL A 74 -17.09 -0.98 -7.95
C VAL A 74 -18.05 -2.05 -7.45
N SER A 75 -18.75 -2.72 -8.37
CA SER A 75 -19.63 -3.83 -7.97
C SER A 75 -18.82 -4.95 -7.33
N GLU A 76 -19.44 -5.75 -6.45
CA GLU A 76 -18.69 -6.76 -5.71
C GLU A 76 -18.06 -7.79 -6.64
N ASP A 77 -18.76 -8.26 -7.67
CA ASP A 77 -18.22 -9.21 -8.67
C ASP A 77 -16.95 -8.69 -9.33
N HIS A 78 -16.95 -7.40 -9.65
CA HIS A 78 -15.80 -6.70 -10.23
C HIS A 78 -14.65 -6.56 -9.24
N LEU A 79 -14.94 -6.23 -7.99
CA LEU A 79 -13.94 -6.16 -6.92
C LEU A 79 -13.23 -7.51 -6.75
N VAL A 80 -13.97 -8.61 -6.77
CA VAL A 80 -13.42 -9.96 -6.63
C VAL A 80 -12.51 -10.32 -7.78
N ARG A 81 -12.92 -10.05 -9.03
CA ARG A 81 -12.09 -10.29 -10.21
C ARG A 81 -10.79 -9.49 -10.17
N VAL A 82 -10.85 -8.22 -9.78
CA VAL A 82 -9.65 -7.37 -9.65
C VAL A 82 -8.78 -7.86 -8.50
N LEU A 83 -9.36 -8.29 -7.38
CA LEU A 83 -8.63 -8.86 -6.25
C LEU A 83 -7.89 -10.14 -6.65
N GLU A 84 -8.56 -11.09 -7.31
CA GLU A 84 -7.94 -12.32 -7.80
C GLU A 84 -6.80 -12.01 -8.77
N LEU A 85 -7.01 -11.10 -9.72
CA LEU A 85 -5.98 -10.68 -10.65
C LEU A 85 -4.77 -10.09 -9.91
N ALA A 86 -5.02 -9.15 -8.99
CA ALA A 86 -3.97 -8.47 -8.24
C ALA A 86 -3.15 -9.44 -7.37
N LEU A 87 -3.81 -10.42 -6.74
CA LEU A 87 -3.13 -11.44 -5.93
C LEU A 87 -2.29 -12.38 -6.81
N ARG A 88 -2.84 -12.84 -7.94
CA ARG A 88 -2.12 -13.70 -8.89
C ARG A 88 -0.90 -12.99 -9.47
N GLU A 89 -1.06 -11.76 -9.96
CA GLU A 89 0.06 -11.00 -10.54
C GLU A 89 1.11 -10.60 -9.50
N ARG A 90 0.67 -10.28 -8.28
CA ARG A 90 1.63 -10.05 -7.19
C ARG A 90 2.46 -11.30 -6.90
N GLN A 91 1.83 -12.47 -6.92
CA GLN A 91 2.54 -13.74 -6.70
C GLN A 91 3.48 -14.09 -7.86
N THR A 92 3.10 -13.83 -9.11
CA THR A 92 3.99 -14.01 -10.27
C THR A 92 5.21 -13.07 -10.17
N CYS A 93 5.01 -11.79 -9.83
CA CYS A 93 6.10 -10.84 -9.59
C CYS A 93 7.00 -11.29 -8.44
N ALA A 94 6.43 -11.76 -7.32
CA ALA A 94 7.20 -12.25 -6.17
C ALA A 94 8.03 -13.49 -6.52
N ASN A 95 7.47 -14.42 -7.29
CA ASN A 95 8.18 -15.61 -7.76
C ASN A 95 9.28 -15.25 -8.77
N ALA A 96 9.02 -14.30 -9.67
CA ALA A 96 10.02 -13.78 -10.60
C ALA A 96 11.18 -13.10 -9.87
N ALA A 97 10.89 -12.30 -8.83
CA ALA A 97 11.90 -11.66 -8.00
C ALA A 97 12.75 -12.71 -7.25
N LYS A 98 12.12 -13.75 -6.67
CA LYS A 98 12.83 -14.87 -6.03
C LYS A 98 13.70 -15.65 -7.02
N ALA A 99 13.20 -15.92 -8.23
CA ALA A 99 13.96 -16.61 -9.27
C ALA A 99 15.16 -15.78 -9.75
N ALA A 100 14.99 -14.47 -9.93
CA ALA A 100 16.07 -13.55 -10.28
C ALA A 100 17.13 -13.44 -9.16
N ALA A 101 16.70 -13.43 -7.90
CA ALA A 101 17.61 -13.47 -6.74
C ALA A 101 18.38 -14.79 -6.66
N ALA A 102 17.73 -15.93 -6.90
CA ALA A 102 18.37 -17.23 -6.96
C ALA A 102 19.39 -17.31 -8.10
N ALA A 103 19.07 -16.76 -9.28
CA ALA A 103 20.00 -16.69 -10.42
C ALA A 103 21.23 -15.84 -10.10
N LYS A 104 21.06 -14.72 -9.39
CA LYS A 104 22.17 -13.88 -8.90
C LYS A 104 23.04 -14.62 -7.87
N ALA A 105 22.44 -15.39 -6.96
CA ALA A 105 23.17 -16.22 -6.01
C ALA A 105 23.94 -17.36 -6.69
N ALA A 106 23.36 -17.97 -7.72
CA ALA A 106 24.00 -19.01 -8.53
C ALA A 106 25.19 -18.46 -9.33
N SER A 107 25.09 -17.27 -9.91
CA SER A 107 26.21 -16.64 -10.63
C SER A 107 27.36 -16.22 -9.70
N ALA A 108 27.04 -15.84 -8.45
CA ALA A 108 28.03 -15.50 -7.43
C ALA A 108 28.75 -16.73 -6.85
N SER A 109 28.10 -17.90 -6.82
CA SER A 109 28.65 -19.16 -6.28
C SER A 109 29.31 -20.07 -7.31
N ALA A 110 29.23 -19.72 -8.61
CA ALA A 110 29.87 -20.49 -9.67
C ALA A 110 31.40 -20.61 -9.44
N PRO A 111 31.97 -21.84 -9.42
CA PRO A 111 33.37 -22.05 -9.11
C PRO A 111 34.27 -21.29 -10.11
N ARG A 112 35.28 -20.59 -9.59
CA ARG A 112 36.33 -19.96 -10.41
C ARG A 112 36.96 -21.06 -11.27
N ALA A 113 36.72 -21.02 -12.58
CA ALA A 113 37.37 -21.91 -13.52
C ALA A 113 38.90 -21.87 -13.28
N PRO A 114 39.59 -23.02 -13.29
CA PRO A 114 41.03 -23.04 -13.10
C PRO A 114 41.67 -22.14 -14.16
N LYS A 115 42.59 -21.28 -13.73
CA LYS A 115 43.37 -20.39 -14.60
C LYS A 115 44.08 -21.25 -15.65
N LYS A 116 43.49 -21.44 -16.83
CA LYS A 116 44.25 -21.92 -17.99
C LYS A 116 45.33 -20.86 -18.24
N MET A 117 46.59 -21.28 -18.22
CA MET A 117 47.73 -20.46 -18.65
C MET A 117 47.44 -19.96 -20.06
N VAL A 118 47.00 -18.72 -20.16
CA VAL A 118 46.83 -18.04 -21.45
C VAL A 118 48.22 -17.54 -21.86
N PRO A 119 48.66 -17.76 -23.10
CA PRO A 119 49.95 -17.27 -23.57
C PRO A 119 50.02 -15.74 -23.44
N PHE A 120 51.19 -15.28 -22.98
CA PHE A 120 51.55 -13.88 -22.76
C PHE A 120 51.22 -13.06 -24.03
N GLY A 121 50.22 -12.17 -23.95
CA GLY A 121 49.88 -11.24 -25.04
C GLY A 121 48.40 -11.15 -25.45
N SER A 122 47.52 -12.03 -24.97
CA SER A 122 46.07 -11.87 -25.20
C SER A 122 45.35 -11.36 -23.94
N SER A 123 44.95 -10.10 -23.99
CA SER A 123 44.11 -9.46 -22.98
C SER A 123 42.82 -10.30 -22.80
N ALA A 124 42.52 -10.71 -21.57
CA ALA A 124 41.28 -11.41 -21.19
C ALA A 124 40.28 -10.48 -20.48
N PRO A 125 39.71 -9.44 -21.13
CA PRO A 125 38.69 -8.60 -20.52
C PRO A 125 37.25 -9.13 -20.77
N SER A 126 37.03 -10.15 -21.60
CA SER A 126 35.67 -10.55 -21.99
C SER A 126 34.91 -11.27 -20.86
N ALA A 127 35.52 -12.25 -20.17
CA ALA A 127 34.83 -13.04 -19.17
C ALA A 127 34.39 -12.26 -17.92
N ALA A 128 35.17 -11.26 -17.50
CA ALA A 128 34.81 -10.38 -16.38
C ALA A 128 33.72 -9.38 -16.78
N LYS A 129 33.78 -8.86 -18.01
CA LYS A 129 32.78 -7.93 -18.56
C LYS A 129 31.44 -8.65 -18.82
N GLU A 130 31.47 -9.90 -19.26
CA GLU A 130 30.29 -10.75 -19.44
C GLU A 130 29.62 -11.10 -18.10
N ARG A 131 30.39 -11.43 -17.06
CA ARG A 131 29.83 -11.64 -15.70
C ARG A 131 29.19 -10.37 -15.12
N ALA A 132 29.86 -9.23 -15.25
CA ALA A 132 29.31 -7.94 -14.82
C ALA A 132 28.04 -7.56 -15.61
N ALA A 133 27.96 -7.88 -16.91
CA ALA A 133 26.78 -7.64 -17.71
C ALA A 133 25.59 -8.54 -17.31
N VAL A 134 25.85 -9.81 -16.97
CA VAL A 134 24.82 -10.75 -16.47
C VAL A 134 24.32 -10.32 -15.09
N GLU A 135 25.20 -9.90 -14.19
CA GLU A 135 24.83 -9.38 -12.86
C GLU A 135 24.04 -8.08 -12.96
N ALA A 136 24.45 -7.14 -13.82
CA ALA A 136 23.72 -5.91 -14.07
C ALA A 136 22.33 -6.16 -14.68
N LYS A 137 22.21 -7.12 -15.60
CA LYS A 137 20.93 -7.54 -16.17
C LYS A 137 20.02 -8.18 -15.12
N ALA A 138 20.56 -9.04 -14.26
CA ALA A 138 19.82 -9.66 -13.16
C ALA A 138 19.35 -8.61 -12.14
N ALA A 139 20.21 -7.66 -11.77
CA ALA A 139 19.85 -6.56 -10.87
C ALA A 139 18.77 -5.63 -11.46
N LYS A 140 18.83 -5.34 -12.77
CA LYS A 140 17.79 -4.57 -13.45
C LYS A 140 16.45 -5.32 -13.46
N ALA A 141 16.49 -6.64 -13.66
CA ALA A 141 15.29 -7.48 -13.63
C ALA A 141 14.65 -7.56 -12.23
N THR A 142 15.46 -7.64 -11.15
CA THR A 142 14.92 -7.60 -9.78
C THR A 142 14.26 -6.26 -9.48
N ILE A 143 14.89 -5.13 -9.85
CA ILE A 143 14.33 -3.80 -9.61
C ILE A 143 13.01 -3.61 -10.38
N ALA A 144 12.94 -4.08 -11.63
CA ALA A 144 11.71 -4.01 -12.43
C ALA A 144 10.57 -4.84 -11.80
N ALA A 145 10.85 -6.09 -11.41
CA ALA A 145 9.87 -6.97 -10.78
C ALA A 145 9.38 -6.42 -9.42
N GLU A 146 10.26 -5.82 -8.63
CA GLU A 146 9.89 -5.14 -7.38
C GLU A 146 9.04 -3.90 -7.64
N GLY A 147 9.33 -3.13 -8.69
CA GLY A 147 8.54 -1.96 -9.09
C GLY A 147 7.11 -2.34 -9.49
N GLU A 148 6.95 -3.41 -10.27
CA GLU A 148 5.64 -3.94 -10.65
C GLU A 148 4.89 -4.50 -9.44
N ALA A 149 5.56 -5.26 -8.57
CA ALA A 149 4.97 -5.77 -7.34
C ALA A 149 4.44 -4.63 -6.44
N ARG A 150 5.17 -3.51 -6.33
CA ARG A 150 4.73 -2.32 -5.60
C ARG A 150 3.49 -1.68 -6.21
N GLY A 151 3.36 -1.70 -7.54
CA GLY A 151 2.16 -1.18 -8.19
C GLY A 151 0.93 -2.06 -7.92
N TRP A 152 1.08 -3.39 -7.94
CA TRP A 152 0.01 -4.32 -7.57
C TRP A 152 -0.37 -4.20 -6.09
N ASP A 153 0.61 -3.97 -5.22
CA ASP A 153 0.42 -3.66 -3.82
C ASP A 153 -0.39 -2.36 -3.62
N ALA A 154 -0.09 -1.31 -4.40
CA ALA A 154 -0.85 -0.06 -4.36
C ALA A 154 -2.30 -0.25 -4.83
N LEU A 155 -2.53 -1.14 -5.80
CA LEU A 155 -3.87 -1.51 -6.24
C LEU A 155 -4.62 -2.24 -5.13
N LEU A 156 -3.98 -3.21 -4.47
CA LEU A 156 -4.57 -3.93 -3.33
C LEU A 156 -4.94 -2.97 -2.19
N ASP A 157 -4.06 -2.03 -1.84
CA ASP A 157 -4.35 -1.02 -0.82
C ASP A 157 -5.57 -0.15 -1.18
N ARG A 158 -5.73 0.16 -2.47
CA ARG A 158 -6.91 0.86 -3.00
C ARG A 158 -8.19 0.02 -2.88
N LEU A 159 -8.11 -1.28 -3.21
CA LEU A 159 -9.25 -2.20 -3.06
C LEU A 159 -9.63 -2.37 -1.58
N ILE A 160 -8.62 -2.44 -0.70
CA ILE A 160 -8.84 -2.56 0.75
C ILE A 160 -9.56 -1.32 1.30
N SER A 161 -9.26 -0.15 0.74
CA SER A 161 -9.86 1.13 1.13
C SER A 161 -11.22 1.44 0.49
N ALA A 162 -11.67 0.64 -0.48
CA ALA A 162 -12.96 0.83 -1.14
C ALA A 162 -14.14 0.56 -0.17
N PRO A 163 -15.28 1.27 -0.32
CA PRO A 163 -16.50 0.94 0.42
C PRO A 163 -16.97 -0.45 0.03
N ARG A 164 -17.42 -1.24 1.01
CA ARG A 164 -17.72 -2.66 0.83
C ARG A 164 -18.91 -3.14 1.63
N ASN A 165 -19.48 -4.26 1.19
CA ASN A 165 -20.46 -5.05 1.92
C ASN A 165 -19.81 -6.34 2.41
N ASP A 166 -19.74 -6.52 3.73
CA ASP A 166 -19.04 -7.65 4.35
C ASP A 166 -19.67 -9.00 3.99
N VAL A 167 -20.97 -9.06 3.69
CA VAL A 167 -21.67 -10.31 3.34
C VAL A 167 -21.19 -10.86 2.00
N PHE A 168 -21.12 -10.00 0.98
CA PHE A 168 -20.66 -10.39 -0.35
C PHE A 168 -19.15 -10.65 -0.36
N LEU A 169 -18.38 -9.84 0.38
CA LEU A 169 -16.95 -10.07 0.54
C LEU A 169 -16.68 -11.44 1.16
N LEU A 170 -17.43 -11.84 2.18
CA LEU A 170 -17.28 -13.15 2.82
C LEU A 170 -17.50 -14.28 1.80
N GLN A 171 -18.56 -14.19 1.00
CA GLN A 171 -18.87 -15.20 -0.01
C GLN A 171 -17.77 -15.28 -1.09
N ALA A 172 -17.26 -14.14 -1.52
CA ALA A 172 -16.16 -14.09 -2.46
C ALA A 172 -14.86 -14.67 -1.91
N LEU A 173 -14.51 -14.29 -0.68
CA LEU A 173 -13.29 -14.76 -0.04
C LEU A 173 -13.33 -16.28 0.11
N ARG A 174 -14.47 -16.92 0.41
CA ARG A 174 -14.58 -18.39 0.53
C ARG A 174 -14.10 -19.16 -0.71
N VAL A 175 -14.26 -18.58 -1.90
CA VAL A 175 -13.88 -19.20 -3.19
C VAL A 175 -12.38 -19.04 -3.46
N LEU A 176 -11.71 -18.12 -2.78
CA LEU A 176 -10.29 -17.82 -2.98
C LEU A 176 -9.41 -19.04 -2.64
N PRO A 177 -8.40 -19.38 -3.48
CA PRO A 177 -7.47 -20.45 -3.20
C PRO A 177 -6.55 -20.07 -2.02
N ILE A 178 -5.98 -21.10 -1.39
CA ILE A 178 -5.19 -20.93 -0.16
C ILE A 178 -3.91 -20.11 -0.38
N ASP A 179 -3.29 -20.21 -1.56
CA ASP A 179 -2.09 -19.42 -1.88
C ASP A 179 -2.39 -17.92 -1.97
N ASP A 180 -3.48 -17.57 -2.65
CA ASP A 180 -3.94 -16.18 -2.77
C ASP A 180 -4.36 -15.62 -1.40
N LEU A 181 -5.05 -16.43 -0.60
CA LEU A 181 -5.41 -16.12 0.80
C LEU A 181 -4.16 -15.81 1.63
N MET A 182 -3.11 -16.62 1.52
CA MET A 182 -1.87 -16.44 2.25
C MET A 182 -1.15 -15.15 1.83
N SER A 183 -1.12 -14.86 0.53
CA SER A 183 -0.54 -13.63 0.02
C SER A 183 -1.30 -12.39 0.54
N LEU A 184 -2.63 -12.44 0.58
CA LEU A 184 -3.49 -11.38 1.10
C LEU A 184 -3.29 -11.20 2.60
N LEU A 185 -3.25 -12.30 3.37
CA LEU A 185 -3.00 -12.27 4.81
C LEU A 185 -1.63 -11.65 5.14
N GLN A 186 -0.58 -12.02 4.40
CA GLN A 186 0.75 -11.42 4.54
C GLN A 186 0.72 -9.91 4.27
N ARG A 187 -0.02 -9.46 3.25
CA ARG A 187 -0.17 -8.03 2.94
C ARG A 187 -0.89 -7.30 4.08
N LEU A 188 -1.98 -7.85 4.60
CA LEU A 188 -2.73 -7.25 5.71
C LEU A 188 -1.88 -7.17 6.98
N ILE A 189 -1.10 -8.20 7.30
CA ILE A 189 -0.17 -8.19 8.43
C ILE A 189 0.91 -7.12 8.24
N ALA A 190 1.47 -6.98 7.03
CA ALA A 190 2.45 -5.95 6.73
C ALA A 190 1.88 -4.53 6.88
N LEU A 191 0.64 -4.30 6.41
CA LEU A 191 -0.07 -3.04 6.62
C LEU A 191 -0.30 -2.75 8.10
N LEU A 192 -0.73 -3.75 8.88
CA LEU A 192 -0.90 -3.62 10.33
C LEU A 192 0.41 -3.29 11.03
N ALA A 193 1.50 -3.98 10.70
CA ALA A 193 2.81 -3.69 11.27
C ALA A 193 3.23 -2.24 11.01
N ARG A 194 3.05 -1.74 9.77
CA ARG A 194 3.33 -0.34 9.43
C ARG A 194 2.54 0.66 10.30
N PHE A 195 1.26 0.39 10.56
CA PHE A 195 0.44 1.23 11.45
C PHE A 195 0.93 1.27 12.91
N PHE A 196 1.59 0.21 13.38
CA PHE A 196 2.13 0.14 14.73
C PHE A 196 3.54 0.73 14.82
N ASP A 197 4.36 0.57 13.77
CA ASP A 197 5.72 1.11 13.74
C ASP A 197 5.71 2.64 13.56
N GLU A 198 4.90 3.19 12.64
CA GLU A 198 4.76 4.64 12.43
C GLU A 198 4.35 5.39 13.70
N ARG A 199 3.54 4.76 14.56
CA ARG A 199 3.11 5.35 15.83
C ARG A 199 4.22 5.39 16.87
N THR A 200 5.20 4.48 16.79
CA THR A 200 6.27 4.38 17.77
C THR A 200 7.33 5.48 17.55
N GLU A 201 7.59 5.84 16.29
CA GLU A 201 8.56 6.89 15.92
C GLU A 201 8.00 8.30 16.10
N SER A 202 6.71 8.52 15.84
CA SER A 202 6.09 9.85 15.99
C SER A 202 6.02 10.39 17.43
N SER A 203 6.16 9.51 18.44
CA SER A 203 6.13 9.89 19.86
C SER A 203 7.48 10.32 20.45
N THR A 204 8.60 10.19 19.73
CA THR A 204 9.94 10.51 20.23
C THR A 204 10.59 11.74 19.59
N SER A 205 9.96 12.37 18.59
CA SER A 205 10.47 13.58 17.95
C SER A 205 9.57 14.81 18.25
N THR A 206 9.62 15.32 19.48
CA THR A 206 9.14 16.68 19.78
C THR A 206 10.02 17.32 20.83
N SER A 207 11.25 17.64 20.44
CA SER A 207 12.08 18.64 21.12
C SER A 207 13.04 19.28 20.13
N ALA A 208 12.99 20.61 20.06
CA ALA A 208 13.83 21.54 19.30
C ALA A 208 13.51 21.71 17.80
N SER A 209 12.82 22.81 17.44
CA SER A 209 13.52 24.03 17.02
C SER A 209 12.52 25.11 16.60
N THR A 210 12.60 26.22 17.34
CA THR A 210 11.94 27.51 17.13
C THR A 210 12.59 28.23 15.95
N ALA A 211 11.78 28.76 15.03
CA ALA A 211 11.98 29.97 14.20
C ALA A 211 11.65 29.77 12.71
N ALA A 212 10.72 30.60 12.25
CA ALA A 212 10.53 31.06 10.89
C ALA A 212 10.34 32.60 10.96
N PRO A 213 10.29 33.39 9.87
CA PRO A 213 10.49 33.06 8.44
C PRO A 213 11.39 34.08 7.68
N ALA A 214 11.69 33.80 6.40
CA ALA A 214 11.53 34.70 5.24
C ALA A 214 12.65 34.64 4.17
N ALA A 215 12.21 34.45 2.93
CA ALA A 215 12.60 35.18 1.70
C ALA A 215 13.53 34.52 0.64
N VAL A 216 13.01 34.58 -0.60
CA VAL A 216 13.66 34.72 -1.94
C VAL A 216 14.14 33.48 -2.73
N ALA A 217 13.25 33.02 -3.60
CA ALA A 217 13.36 32.88 -5.07
C ALA A 217 14.49 32.07 -5.80
N HIS A 218 13.97 31.14 -6.62
CA HIS A 218 14.30 30.80 -8.02
C HIS A 218 15.40 29.79 -8.43
N THR A 219 14.92 28.88 -9.29
CA THR A 219 15.57 28.14 -10.39
C THR A 219 16.55 27.01 -10.07
N THR A 220 16.09 25.78 -10.26
CA THR A 220 16.68 24.88 -11.27
C THR A 220 15.75 23.71 -11.61
N THR A 221 15.71 23.44 -12.90
CA THR A 221 14.88 22.51 -13.64
C THR A 221 15.37 21.07 -13.45
N ALA A 222 14.51 20.20 -12.93
CA ALA A 222 14.61 18.76 -13.15
C ALA A 222 13.19 18.18 -13.19
N ALA A 223 12.78 17.79 -14.39
CA ALA A 223 11.52 17.13 -14.65
C ALA A 223 11.49 15.76 -13.95
N ALA A 224 11.03 15.75 -12.71
CA ALA A 224 10.38 14.59 -12.11
C ALA A 224 8.88 14.83 -12.25
N THR A 225 8.25 14.16 -13.22
CA THR A 225 6.80 13.93 -13.21
C THR A 225 6.48 13.03 -12.02
N THR A 226 6.53 13.61 -10.83
CA THR A 226 5.95 13.06 -9.61
C THR A 226 4.46 13.25 -9.76
N PHE A 227 3.79 12.28 -10.37
CA PHE A 227 2.37 12.08 -10.12
C PHE A 227 2.26 11.84 -8.62
N ALA A 228 1.87 12.88 -7.89
CA ALA A 228 1.37 12.77 -6.53
C ALA A 228 0.03 12.03 -6.61
N ALA A 229 0.09 10.72 -6.86
CA ALA A 229 -0.97 9.81 -6.55
C ALA A 229 -1.22 9.97 -5.06
N GLY A 230 -2.35 10.57 -4.68
CA GLY A 230 -2.79 10.58 -3.29
C GLY A 230 -2.72 9.15 -2.79
N SER A 231 -1.78 8.87 -1.88
CA SER A 231 -1.59 7.54 -1.33
C SER A 231 -2.83 7.21 -0.53
N CYS A 232 -3.76 6.48 -1.14
CA CYS A 232 -4.93 5.93 -0.47
C CYS A 232 -4.47 4.78 0.42
N ASN A 233 -3.79 5.13 1.52
CA ASN A 233 -3.48 4.20 2.57
C ASN A 233 -4.81 3.78 3.23
N PRO A 234 -5.12 2.47 3.30
CA PRO A 234 -6.35 2.00 3.91
C PRO A 234 -6.35 2.35 5.39
N SER A 235 -7.50 2.74 5.94
CA SER A 235 -7.60 3.04 7.36
C SER A 235 -7.43 1.77 8.21
N LEU A 236 -6.99 1.91 9.46
CA LEU A 236 -6.83 0.76 10.36
C LEU A 236 -8.14 -0.05 10.51
N SER A 237 -9.29 0.62 10.56
CA SER A 237 -10.60 -0.06 10.64
C SER A 237 -10.90 -0.88 9.39
N GLN A 238 -10.53 -0.40 8.20
CA GLN A 238 -10.68 -1.14 6.95
C GLN A 238 -9.79 -2.40 6.95
N VAL A 239 -8.52 -2.25 7.34
CA VAL A 239 -7.56 -3.38 7.40
C VAL A 239 -8.03 -4.44 8.40
N VAL A 240 -8.41 -4.03 9.61
CA VAL A 240 -8.95 -4.95 10.64
C VAL A 240 -10.26 -5.58 10.18
N GLY A 241 -11.13 -4.81 9.52
CA GLY A 241 -12.35 -5.34 8.94
C GLY A 241 -12.08 -6.39 7.86
N TRP A 242 -11.07 -6.21 7.00
CA TRP A 242 -10.69 -7.20 5.98
C TRP A 242 -10.16 -8.47 6.62
N LEU A 243 -9.33 -8.30 7.65
CA LEU A 243 -8.77 -9.41 8.42
C LEU A 243 -9.87 -10.25 9.09
N ASN A 244 -10.86 -9.63 9.72
CA ASN A 244 -11.96 -10.35 10.38
C ASN A 244 -12.73 -11.21 9.39
N VAL A 245 -13.18 -10.63 8.27
CA VAL A 245 -13.94 -11.36 7.24
C VAL A 245 -13.10 -12.49 6.63
N LEU A 246 -11.80 -12.26 6.43
CA LEU A 246 -10.88 -13.26 5.90
C LEU A 246 -10.69 -14.45 6.86
N VAL A 247 -10.50 -14.17 8.15
CA VAL A 247 -10.39 -15.20 9.18
C VAL A 247 -11.70 -15.97 9.29
N ASP A 248 -12.84 -15.29 9.31
CA ASP A 248 -14.15 -15.94 9.39
C ASP A 248 -14.44 -16.82 8.17
N ALA A 249 -14.04 -16.39 6.98
CA ALA A 249 -14.24 -17.16 5.74
C ALA A 249 -13.40 -18.44 5.67
N HIS A 250 -12.20 -18.45 6.26
CA HIS A 250 -11.22 -19.53 6.08
C HIS A 250 -10.69 -20.16 7.37
N PHE A 251 -11.29 -19.89 8.52
CA PHE A 251 -10.79 -20.33 9.83
C PHE A 251 -10.37 -21.81 9.86
N ALA A 252 -11.25 -22.70 9.41
CA ALA A 252 -10.97 -24.14 9.38
C ALA A 252 -9.79 -24.50 8.47
N ARG A 253 -9.65 -23.85 7.31
CA ARG A 253 -8.55 -24.09 6.37
C ARG A 253 -7.22 -23.55 6.90
N LEU A 254 -7.25 -22.37 7.53
CA LEU A 254 -6.08 -21.74 8.14
C LEU A 254 -5.50 -22.58 9.30
N LEU A 255 -6.37 -23.26 10.07
CA LEU A 255 -5.93 -24.12 11.17
C LEU A 255 -5.26 -25.42 10.70
N MET A 256 -5.57 -25.89 9.50
CA MET A 256 -5.04 -27.17 8.98
C MET A 256 -3.69 -27.01 8.26
N HIS A 257 -3.24 -25.77 8.00
CA HIS A 257 -2.09 -25.52 7.15
C HIS A 257 -0.93 -24.90 7.93
N ASP A 258 0.19 -25.64 8.03
CA ASP A 258 1.30 -25.31 8.94
C ASP A 258 1.89 -23.91 8.76
N HIS A 259 2.06 -23.47 7.50
CA HIS A 259 2.59 -22.14 7.21
C HIS A 259 1.70 -21.01 7.77
N CYS A 260 0.39 -21.24 7.89
CA CYS A 260 -0.54 -20.25 8.43
C CYS A 260 -0.31 -20.02 9.92
N HIS A 261 0.14 -21.03 10.67
CA HIS A 261 0.39 -20.90 12.11
C HIS A 261 1.43 -19.82 12.42
N SER A 262 2.49 -19.70 11.60
CA SER A 262 3.49 -18.64 11.76
C SER A 262 2.90 -17.24 11.56
N LEU A 263 2.03 -17.08 10.56
CA LEU A 263 1.34 -15.80 10.27
C LEU A 263 0.32 -15.47 11.35
N LEU A 264 -0.45 -16.45 11.81
CA LEU A 264 -1.39 -16.29 12.92
C LEU A 264 -0.68 -15.96 14.23
N HIS A 265 0.49 -16.54 14.47
CA HIS A 265 1.33 -16.19 15.62
C HIS A 265 1.82 -14.74 15.54
N SER A 266 2.29 -14.32 14.36
CA SER A 266 2.67 -12.91 14.10
C SER A 266 1.48 -11.96 14.33
N LEU A 267 0.31 -12.31 13.79
CA LEU A 267 -0.92 -11.55 13.95
C LEU A 267 -1.34 -11.44 15.43
N ASN A 268 -1.28 -12.54 16.18
CA ASN A 268 -1.55 -12.54 17.62
C ASN A 268 -0.56 -11.64 18.38
N GLY A 269 0.71 -11.67 18.00
CA GLY A 269 1.73 -10.75 18.51
C GLY A 269 1.35 -9.28 18.30
N LEU A 270 0.96 -8.91 17.08
CA LEU A 270 0.50 -7.56 16.75
C LEU A 270 -0.80 -7.19 17.48
N ALA A 271 -1.77 -8.09 17.54
CA ALA A 271 -3.03 -7.88 18.24
C ALA A 271 -2.81 -7.63 19.75
N ARG A 272 -1.92 -8.40 20.41
CA ARG A 272 -1.56 -8.18 21.82
C ARG A 272 -0.90 -6.81 22.03
N ARG A 273 0.00 -6.40 21.14
CA ARG A 273 0.60 -5.05 21.18
C ARG A 273 -0.47 -3.97 21.04
N HIS A 274 -1.41 -4.15 20.12
CA HIS A 274 -2.52 -3.22 19.92
C HIS A 274 -3.42 -3.12 21.16
N VAL A 275 -3.83 -4.26 21.75
CA VAL A 275 -4.64 -4.27 22.97
C VAL A 275 -3.93 -3.56 24.11
N LYS A 276 -2.62 -3.78 24.27
CA LYS A 276 -1.80 -3.09 25.28
C LYS A 276 -1.72 -1.58 25.02
N ALA A 277 -1.59 -1.15 23.76
CA ALA A 277 -1.61 0.26 23.40
C ALA A 277 -2.99 0.90 23.61
N CYS A 278 -4.08 0.18 23.31
CA CYS A 278 -5.43 0.66 23.57
C CYS A 278 -5.74 0.76 25.06
N SER A 279 -5.26 -0.18 25.89
CA SER A 279 -5.45 -0.10 27.33
C SER A 279 -4.67 1.06 27.94
N SER A 280 -3.43 1.32 27.51
CA SER A 280 -2.68 2.50 27.96
C SER A 280 -3.34 3.82 27.55
N LEU A 281 -3.86 3.91 26.31
CA LEU A 281 -4.62 5.07 25.85
C LEU A 281 -5.92 5.28 26.63
N LYS A 282 -6.62 4.21 27.00
CA LYS A 282 -7.81 4.31 27.86
C LYS A 282 -7.45 4.84 29.26
N THR A 283 -6.37 4.36 29.85
CA THR A 283 -5.86 4.86 31.14
C THR A 283 -5.48 6.33 31.05
N LEU A 284 -4.75 6.73 30.01
CA LEU A 284 -4.36 8.13 29.76
C LEU A 284 -5.58 9.03 29.52
N LYS A 285 -6.57 8.57 28.75
CA LYS A 285 -7.85 9.27 28.61
C LYS A 285 -8.54 9.47 29.96
N GLY A 286 -8.52 8.46 30.82
CA GLY A 286 -9.03 8.54 32.19
C GLY A 286 -8.35 9.64 33.01
N TYR A 287 -7.01 9.66 33.02
CA TYR A 287 -6.25 10.71 33.71
C TYR A 287 -6.50 12.10 33.14
N LEU A 288 -6.58 12.25 31.81
CA LEU A 288 -6.91 13.52 31.18
C LEU A 288 -8.31 13.98 31.57
N THR A 289 -9.31 13.10 31.53
CA THR A 289 -10.68 13.47 31.95
C THR A 289 -10.73 13.87 33.42
N GLN A 290 -9.96 13.21 34.29
CA GLN A 290 -9.85 13.57 35.70
C GLN A 290 -9.20 14.95 35.87
N ALA A 291 -8.06 15.19 35.22
CA ALA A 291 -7.36 16.48 35.27
C ALA A 291 -8.22 17.62 34.71
N THR A 292 -8.93 17.40 33.60
CA THR A 292 -9.85 18.38 33.02
C THR A 292 -11.02 18.65 33.97
N SER A 293 -11.64 17.61 34.55
CA SER A 293 -12.75 17.80 35.49
C SER A 293 -12.34 18.57 36.76
N GLN A 294 -11.13 18.31 37.28
CA GLN A 294 -10.55 19.03 38.42
C GLN A 294 -10.22 20.48 38.07
N SER A 295 -9.72 20.73 36.85
CA SER A 295 -9.43 22.09 36.36
C SER A 295 -10.70 22.93 36.10
N LEU A 296 -11.83 22.31 35.78
CA LEU A 296 -13.11 23.01 35.58
C LEU A 296 -13.89 23.21 36.88
N SER A 297 -13.76 22.31 37.86
CA SER A 297 -14.29 22.53 39.22
C SER A 297 -13.44 23.50 40.03
N SER A 298 -12.16 23.66 39.68
CA SER A 298 -11.26 24.66 40.24
C SER A 298 -11.20 25.88 39.32
N GLY A 299 -12.19 26.77 39.42
CA GLY A 299 -12.15 28.12 38.82
C GLY A 299 -11.00 29.01 39.35
N ALA A 300 -10.03 28.44 40.04
CA ALA A 300 -8.84 29.10 40.50
C ALA A 300 -7.67 28.12 40.34
N TRP A 301 -6.64 28.55 39.61
CA TRP A 301 -5.27 28.19 39.93
C TRP A 301 -4.87 28.88 41.26
N SER A 302 -5.73 28.78 42.28
CA SER A 302 -5.31 29.06 43.65
C SER A 302 -4.53 27.83 44.05
N ILE A 303 -3.22 27.90 43.85
CA ILE A 303 -2.29 27.29 44.79
C ILE A 303 -2.90 27.55 46.17
N PRO A 304 -3.17 26.53 47.00
CA PRO A 304 -3.60 26.78 48.37
C PRO A 304 -2.42 27.47 49.04
N ILE A 305 -2.42 28.80 49.01
CA ILE A 305 -1.54 29.62 49.82
C ILE A 305 -1.97 29.25 51.24
N PRO A 306 -1.14 28.56 52.03
CA PRO A 306 -1.45 28.35 53.43
C PRO A 306 -1.68 29.74 54.03
N GLN A 307 -2.79 29.94 54.74
CA GLN A 307 -3.20 31.26 55.25
C GLN A 307 -2.19 31.91 56.22
N TYR A 308 -1.08 31.23 56.49
CA TYR A 308 0.07 31.72 57.22
C TYR A 308 1.27 30.83 56.86
N SER A 309 2.30 31.40 56.23
CA SER A 309 3.65 30.84 56.22
C SER A 309 4.44 31.59 57.29
N VAL A 310 4.78 30.91 58.39
CA VAL A 310 5.69 31.47 59.40
C VAL A 310 7.10 31.28 58.88
N GLU A 311 7.68 32.33 58.30
CA GLU A 311 9.09 32.38 57.98
C GLU A 311 9.84 32.91 59.20
N THR A 312 10.66 32.07 59.83
CA THR A 312 11.58 32.51 60.87
C THR A 312 12.78 33.20 60.22
N LEU A 313 12.84 34.52 60.34
CA LEU A 313 14.03 35.30 60.03
C LEU A 313 15.05 35.11 61.15
N GLU A 314 16.18 34.48 60.87
CA GLU A 314 17.37 34.55 61.73
C GLU A 314 17.93 35.97 61.65
N LEU A 315 18.05 36.62 62.82
CA LEU A 315 18.66 37.94 63.02
C LEU A 315 20.13 37.79 63.41
#